data_AF-A0A2V7JLN6-F1
#
_entry.id   AF-A0A2V7JLN6-F1
#
_cell.length_a   1.000
_cell.length_b   1.000
_cell.length_c   1.000
_cell.angle_alpha   90.00
_cell.angle_beta   90.00
_cell.angle_gamma   90.00
#
_symmetry.space_group_name_H-M   'P 1'
#
loop_
_entity.id
_entity.type
_entity.pdbx_description
1 polymer ?
#
loop_
_entity_poly.entity_id
_entity_poly.type
_entity_poly.pdbx_seq_one_letter_code
_entity_poly.pdbx_strand_id
1 'polypeptide(L)'
;KAATGFWGVFACVVATFAATLGSLIVVVNRFGSLFYGSILGVFLLAMIPRARATGAFFGLIAGMTTVGAVNFGAPSISWLWHNVIGAVTVVAVGLGLSVRRASP
;
A
#
# COMPACT_ATOMS: atom_id res chain seq x y z
N LYS A 1 -2.14 12.91 23.62
CA LYS A 1 -3.39 13.63 23.98
C LYS A 1 -3.80 14.64 22.91
N ALA A 2 -3.00 15.67 22.62
CA ALA A 2 -3.30 16.63 21.54
C ALA A 2 -3.45 15.96 20.16
N ALA A 3 -2.51 15.10 19.76
CA ALA A 3 -2.61 14.36 18.50
C ALA A 3 -3.86 13.46 18.43
N THR A 4 -4.21 12.79 19.53
CA THR A 4 -5.41 11.94 19.64
C THR A 4 -6.70 12.77 19.50
N GLY A 5 -6.77 13.93 20.18
CA GLY A 5 -7.90 14.85 20.07
C GLY A 5 -8.03 15.42 18.66
N PHE A 6 -6.92 15.86 18.07
CA PHE A 6 -6.87 16.31 16.68
C PHE A 6 -7.36 15.23 15.71
N TRP A 7 -6.85 14.01 15.84
CA TRP A 7 -7.21 12.92 14.94
C TRP A 7 -8.68 12.51 15.09
N GLY A 8 -9.22 12.55 16.32
CA GLY A 8 -10.64 12.34 16.58
C GLY A 8 -11.52 13.39 15.90
N VAL A 9 -11.21 14.68 16.07
CA VAL A 9 -11.95 15.77 15.42
C VAL A 9 -11.87 15.66 13.90
N PHE A 10 -10.67 15.40 13.36
CA PHE A 10 -10.47 15.18 11.93
C PHE A 10 -11.32 14.03 11.40
N ALA A 11 -11.32 12.87 12.08
CA ALA A 11 -12.13 11.73 11.71
C ALA A 11 -13.64 12.03 11.74
N CYS A 12 -14.12 12.76 12.74
CA CYS A 12 -15.53 13.19 12.82
C CYS A 12 -15.92 14.08 11.63
N VAL A 13 -15.06 15.03 11.24
CA VAL A 13 -15.30 15.88 10.07
C VAL A 13 -15.30 15.05 8.79
N VAL A 14 -14.34 14.14 8.60
CA VAL A 14 -14.30 13.26 7.42
C VAL A 14 -15.51 12.32 7.37
N ALA A 15 -16.03 11.87 8.50
CA ALA A 15 -17.17 10.96 8.58
C ALA A 15 -18.46 11.59 8.00
N THR A 16 -18.66 12.90 8.11
CA THR A 16 -19.83 13.57 7.52
C THR A 16 -19.81 13.51 5.99
N PHE A 17 -18.62 13.57 5.39
CA PHE A 17 -18.44 13.40 3.94
C PHE A 17 -18.52 11.93 3.52
N ALA A 18 -18.02 11.00 4.34
CA ALA A 18 -18.04 9.58 4.01
C ALA A 18 -19.46 8.98 3.94
N ALA A 19 -20.42 9.55 4.68
CA ALA A 19 -21.80 9.10 4.71
C ALA A 19 -22.52 9.14 3.35
N THR A 20 -22.03 9.93 2.38
CA THR A 20 -22.63 10.06 1.04
C THR A 20 -21.96 9.18 -0.02
N LEU A 21 -20.87 8.49 0.31
CA LEU A 21 -20.05 7.72 -0.65
C LEU A 21 -20.57 6.28 -0.91
N GLY A 22 -21.71 5.91 -0.34
CA GLY A 22 -22.30 4.57 -0.44
C GLY A 22 -21.83 3.64 0.67
N SER A 23 -21.72 2.34 0.38
CA SER A 23 -21.37 1.35 1.40
C SER A 23 -19.95 1.56 1.94
N LEU A 24 -19.82 1.81 3.25
CA LEU A 24 -18.53 2.05 3.90
C LEU A 24 -17.51 0.96 3.61
N ILE A 25 -17.93 -0.32 3.56
CA ILE A 25 -16.99 -1.41 3.29
C ILE A 25 -16.41 -1.36 1.87
N VAL A 26 -17.22 -0.94 0.89
CA VAL A 26 -16.75 -0.78 -0.50
C VAL A 26 -15.78 0.41 -0.59
N VAL A 27 -16.15 1.53 0.03
CA VAL A 27 -15.34 2.76 0.03
C VAL A 27 -13.99 2.52 0.71
N VAL A 28 -14.00 1.95 1.92
CA VAL A 28 -12.79 1.64 2.68
C VAL A 28 -11.91 0.66 1.94
N ASN A 29 -12.48 -0.38 1.32
CA ASN A 29 -11.67 -1.35 0.57
C ASN A 29 -11.11 -0.74 -0.72
N ARG A 30 -11.85 0.17 -1.39
CA ARG A 30 -11.36 0.89 -2.57
C ARG A 30 -10.17 1.79 -2.24
N PHE A 31 -10.25 2.58 -1.17
CA PHE A 31 -9.13 3.43 -0.73
C PHE A 31 -7.99 2.60 -0.13
N GLY A 32 -8.31 1.61 0.69
CA GLY A 32 -7.33 0.71 1.33
C GLY A 32 -6.52 -0.07 0.30
N SER A 33 -7.14 -0.52 -0.78
CA SER A 33 -6.50 -1.21 -1.89
C SER A 33 -5.32 -0.46 -2.53
N LEU A 34 -5.24 0.87 -2.39
CA LEU A 34 -4.09 1.64 -2.88
C LEU A 34 -2.81 1.40 -2.06
N PHE A 35 -2.94 0.94 -0.81
CA PHE A 35 -1.83 0.83 0.14
C PHE A 35 -1.67 -0.59 0.70
N TYR A 36 -2.77 -1.31 0.94
CA TYR A 36 -2.80 -2.62 1.60
C TYR A 36 -1.87 -3.62 0.93
N GLY A 37 -1.94 -3.73 -0.40
CA GLY A 37 -1.05 -4.60 -1.17
C GLY A 37 0.43 -4.30 -0.92
N SER A 38 0.82 -3.04 -1.02
CA SER A 38 2.23 -2.66 -0.86
C SER A 38 2.73 -2.86 0.57
N ILE A 39 1.91 -2.57 1.58
CA ILE A 39 2.24 -2.83 2.99
C ILE A 39 2.36 -4.34 3.25
N LEU A 40 1.41 -5.14 2.74
CA LEU A 40 1.50 -6.60 2.80
C LEU A 40 2.81 -7.10 2.18
N GLY A 41 3.20 -6.58 1.01
CA GLY A 41 4.46 -6.91 0.36
C GLY A 41 5.70 -6.62 1.23
N VAL A 42 5.70 -5.54 2.01
CA VAL A 42 6.78 -5.24 2.98
C VAL A 42 6.80 -6.27 4.10
N PHE A 43 5.64 -6.66 4.64
CA PHE A 43 5.55 -7.73 5.65
C PHE A 43 6.01 -9.08 5.09
N LEU A 44 5.66 -9.40 3.84
CA LEU A 44 6.15 -10.60 3.16
C LEU A 44 7.68 -10.59 3.04
N LEU A 45 8.28 -9.46 2.64
CA LEU A 45 9.73 -9.30 2.60
C LEU A 45 10.37 -9.51 3.97
N ALA A 46 9.76 -9.04 5.05
CA ALA A 46 10.29 -9.23 6.40
C ALA A 46 10.40 -10.70 6.82
N MET A 47 9.61 -11.60 6.23
CA MET A 47 9.70 -13.05 6.44
C MET A 47 10.75 -13.73 5.56
N ILE A 48 11.37 -13.01 4.62
CA ILE A 48 12.37 -13.56 3.69
C ILE A 48 13.77 -13.19 4.20
N PRO A 49 14.61 -14.18 4.61
CA PRO A 49 15.91 -13.90 5.23
C PRO A 49 16.89 -13.09 4.37
N ARG A 50 16.72 -13.14 3.04
CA ARG A 50 17.56 -12.42 2.07
C ARG A 50 17.11 -10.98 1.84
N ALA A 51 15.94 -10.58 2.34
CA ALA A 51 15.43 -9.23 2.17
C ALA A 51 16.17 -8.25 3.08
N ARG A 52 16.37 -7.03 2.60
CA ARG A 52 17.00 -5.93 3.35
C ARG A 52 16.07 -4.74 3.46
N ALA A 53 16.25 -3.94 4.51
CA ALA A 53 15.46 -2.74 4.75
C ALA A 53 15.45 -1.77 3.56
N THR A 54 16.60 -1.56 2.89
CA THR A 54 16.67 -0.73 1.69
C THR A 54 15.83 -1.30 0.54
N GLY A 55 15.85 -2.62 0.34
CA GLY A 55 15.01 -3.29 -0.65
C GLY A 55 13.52 -3.14 -0.32
N ALA A 56 13.14 -3.32 0.94
CA ALA A 56 11.76 -3.12 1.39
C ALA A 56 11.28 -1.66 1.20
N PHE A 57 12.14 -0.67 1.48
CA PHE A 57 11.83 0.74 1.30
C PHE A 57 11.57 1.12 -0.16
N PHE A 58 12.52 0.79 -1.06
CA PHE A 58 12.34 1.06 -2.49
C PHE A 58 11.28 0.17 -3.13
N GLY A 59 11.12 -1.06 -2.62
CA GLY A 59 10.03 -1.96 -2.97
C GLY A 59 8.68 -1.30 -2.68
N LEU A 60 8.47 -0.77 -1.47
CA LEU A 60 7.25 -0.06 -1.06
C LEU A 60 6.93 1.11 -1.99
N ILE A 61 7.92 1.97 -2.27
CA ILE A 61 7.75 3.11 -3.19
C ILE A 61 7.36 2.62 -4.58
N ALA A 62 8.04 1.60 -5.11
CA ALA A 62 7.72 1.02 -6.41
C ALA A 62 6.31 0.42 -6.42
N GLY A 63 5.92 -0.34 -5.39
CA GLY A 63 4.58 -0.90 -5.25
C GLY A 63 3.48 0.16 -5.26
N MET A 64 3.63 1.21 -4.46
CA MET A 64 2.67 2.31 -4.42
C MET A 64 2.60 3.06 -5.76
N THR A 65 3.75 3.28 -6.40
CA THR A 65 3.81 3.95 -7.71
C THR A 65 3.15 3.09 -8.79
N THR A 66 3.38 1.77 -8.81
CA THR A 66 2.76 0.85 -9.76
C THR A 66 1.25 0.78 -9.55
N VAL A 67 0.78 0.67 -8.32
CA VAL A 67 -0.66 0.69 -8.03
C VAL A 67 -1.30 2.00 -8.47
N GLY A 68 -0.65 3.14 -8.22
CA GLY A 68 -1.08 4.44 -8.73
C GLY A 68 -1.17 4.46 -10.25
N ALA A 69 -0.11 4.00 -10.94
CA ALA A 69 -0.07 3.94 -12.40
C ALA A 69 -1.18 3.06 -12.98
N VAL A 70 -1.47 1.92 -12.36
CA VAL A 70 -2.58 1.03 -12.77
C VAL A 70 -3.94 1.70 -12.57
N ASN A 71 -4.14 2.34 -11.41
CA ASN A 71 -5.40 3.03 -11.10
C ASN A 71 -5.73 4.16 -12.10
N PHE A 72 -4.73 4.85 -12.64
CA PHE A 72 -4.93 5.91 -13.64
C PHE A 72 -4.88 5.40 -15.09
N GLY A 73 -4.03 4.43 -15.40
CA GLY A 73 -3.78 3.95 -16.77
C GLY A 73 -4.69 2.79 -17.22
N ALA A 74 -5.31 2.07 -16.28
CA ALA A 74 -6.16 0.91 -16.56
C ALA A 74 -7.42 0.92 -15.70
N PRO A 75 -8.36 1.88 -15.93
CA PRO A 75 -9.55 2.06 -15.09
C PRO A 75 -10.53 0.88 -15.14
N SER A 76 -10.38 -0.05 -16.07
CA SER A 76 -11.15 -1.29 -16.16
C SER A 76 -10.75 -2.33 -15.11
N ILE A 77 -9.57 -2.19 -14.50
CA ILE A 77 -9.09 -3.13 -13.47
C ILE A 77 -9.81 -2.85 -12.16
N SER A 78 -10.43 -3.89 -11.58
CA SER A 78 -11.07 -3.78 -10.27
C SER A 78 -10.04 -3.44 -9.19
N TRP A 79 -10.40 -2.53 -8.28
CA TRP A 79 -9.54 -2.08 -7.18
C TRP A 79 -9.06 -3.20 -6.27
N LEU A 80 -9.71 -4.36 -6.26
CA LEU A 80 -9.24 -5.54 -5.53
C LEU A 80 -7.87 -6.02 -6.02
N TRP A 81 -7.59 -5.91 -7.32
CA TRP A 81 -6.33 -6.34 -7.93
C TRP A 81 -5.15 -5.46 -7.54
N HIS A 82 -5.38 -4.21 -7.13
CA HIS A 82 -4.33 -3.34 -6.61
C HIS A 82 -3.59 -3.96 -5.42
N ASN A 83 -4.27 -4.78 -4.61
CA ASN A 83 -3.62 -5.50 -3.51
C ASN A 83 -2.58 -6.50 -4.01
N VAL A 84 -2.94 -7.33 -4.99
CA VAL A 84 -2.05 -8.34 -5.56
C VAL A 84 -0.89 -7.67 -6.30
N ILE A 85 -1.21 -6.68 -7.14
CA ILE A 85 -0.21 -5.92 -7.90
C ILE A 85 0.78 -5.25 -6.95
N GLY A 86 0.29 -4.54 -5.93
CA GLY A 86 1.12 -3.89 -4.93
C GLY A 86 2.02 -4.88 -4.20
N ALA A 87 1.48 -5.99 -3.70
CA ALA A 87 2.26 -6.97 -2.95
C ALA A 87 3.36 -7.62 -3.81
N VAL A 88 3.01 -8.04 -5.02
CA VAL A 88 3.95 -8.68 -5.97
C VAL A 88 5.04 -7.71 -6.38
N THR A 89 4.70 -6.45 -6.72
CA THR A 89 5.69 -5.44 -7.09
C THR A 89 6.67 -5.18 -5.94
N VAL A 90 6.18 -5.02 -4.71
CA VAL A 90 7.06 -4.78 -3.55
C VAL A 90 8.00 -5.95 -3.34
N VAL A 91 7.50 -7.20 -3.35
CA VAL A 91 8.34 -8.39 -3.16
C VAL A 91 9.37 -8.52 -4.28
N ALA A 92 8.96 -8.38 -5.54
CA ALA A 92 9.85 -8.51 -6.69
C ALA A 92 10.98 -7.45 -6.67
N VAL A 93 10.62 -6.18 -6.52
CA VAL A 93 11.60 -5.07 -6.48
C VAL A 93 12.47 -5.17 -5.23
N GLY A 94 11.86 -5.46 -4.07
CA GLY A 94 12.56 -5.52 -2.80
C GLY A 94 13.58 -6.66 -2.75
N LEU A 95 13.25 -7.85 -3.25
CA LEU A 95 14.21 -8.93 -3.39
C LEU A 95 15.30 -8.60 -4.41
N GLY A 96 14.91 -8.08 -5.58
CA GLY A 96 15.86 -7.69 -6.63
C GLY A 96 16.92 -6.69 -6.15
N LEU A 97 16.53 -5.72 -5.32
CA LEU A 97 17.44 -4.74 -4.73
C LEU A 97 18.22 -5.28 -3.53
N SER A 98 17.67 -6.25 -2.80
CA SER A 98 18.35 -6.86 -1.65
C SER A 98 19.50 -7.77 -2.07
N VAL A 99 19.35 -8.49 -3.19
CA VAL A 99 20.40 -9.35 -3.76
C VAL A 99 21.61 -8.54 -4.23
N ARG A 100 21.40 -7.37 -4.83
CA ARG A 100 22.47 -6.53 -5.39
C ARG A 100 23.38 -5.87 -4.34
N ARG A 101 22.96 -5.84 -3.08
CA ARG A 101 23.74 -5.26 -1.97
C ARG A 101 24.40 -6.30 -1.07
N ALA A 102 24.31 -7.59 -1.39
CA ALA A 102 25.12 -8.61 -0.74
C ALA A 102 26.60 -8.46 -1.14
N SER A 103 27.24 -7.38 -0.70
CA SER A 103 28.69 -7.33 -0.53
C SER A 103 29.02 -7.90 0.85
N PRO A 104 30.08 -8.72 0.95
CA PRO A 104 30.44 -9.50 2.15
C PRO A 104 30.76 -8.63 3.37
#